data_AF-A0A800JLR8-F1
#
_entry.id   AF-A0A800JLR8-F1
#
_cell.length_a   1.000
_cell.length_b   1.000
_cell.length_c   1.000
_cell.angle_alpha   90.00
_cell.angle_beta   90.00
_cell.angle_gamma   90.00
#
_symmetry.space_group_name_H-M   'P 1'
#
loop_
_entity.id
_entity.type
_entity.pdbx_description
1 polymer ?
#
loop_
_entity_poly.entity_id
_entity_poly.type
_entity_poly.pdbx_seq_one_letter_code
_entity_poly.pdbx_strand_id
1 'polypeptide(L)'
;MESNQSDPCDLEALAQELEGLNQDPGQLQGADPALLKRLRAAAGRLALPDRLARRVFGKQRRKLEREQIRVKDDQALNATSNRALKRALRFPTAPPGLQVSEHDRELLERQAWTPGWGAAARVLEEPANCYICKQPYQELHEHYDALCPSCAVLNWEKRLQTADLSGRVALVTGSRVKIGYEASLMLLRAGAELIASTRFPCDSARRFAAEEDFDDWCDRLHVFGLDLRHTPSVEAFAKHINGSFARLDFLLHNACQTVRRPPAYSAHLMEGESIEDLDPSTRLLLRKHERLLADMGAQPAHSESEAAQIGGADAGADLPAQVGNDKSALMGLTHAAGMSQLDLLNEDQQRGLFPEGMLDGDGQQLDLRTKNSWRMELSEVPTVELIEVHLVNTIAPFVLNARLKDLMARAGTRDQHVVNVSAMEGQFYRTFKTTRHPHTNMAKASLNMMTRTSAADFYQSGIHMNSVDTGWVTDEDPFEAAVKKEQDQRFAPPLDCIDGAARIVDPIFVGFNTGVHCWGQFLKDYGPARW
;
A
#
# COMPACT_ATOMS: atom_id res chain seq x y z
N MET A 1 -23.53 6.66 -37.43
CA MET A 1 -24.70 7.36 -36.89
C MET A 1 -24.37 8.84 -36.92
N GLU A 2 -24.83 9.54 -37.94
CA GLU A 2 -24.63 10.99 -38.08
C GLU A 2 -25.29 11.69 -36.90
N SER A 3 -24.48 12.40 -36.13
CA SER A 3 -24.92 13.29 -35.07
C SER A 3 -25.65 14.47 -35.71
N ASN A 4 -26.98 14.43 -35.68
CA ASN A 4 -27.82 15.55 -36.08
C ASN A 4 -27.70 16.66 -35.02
N GLN A 5 -26.70 17.53 -35.14
CA GLN A 5 -26.61 18.78 -34.37
C GLN A 5 -27.68 19.73 -34.93
N SER A 6 -28.85 19.73 -34.28
CA SER A 6 -29.83 20.80 -34.43
C SER A 6 -29.48 21.91 -33.45
N ASP A 7 -29.60 23.17 -33.87
CA ASP A 7 -29.46 24.32 -32.97
C ASP A 7 -30.40 24.15 -31.76
N PRO A 8 -29.94 24.49 -30.54
CA PRO A 8 -30.78 24.38 -29.35
C PRO A 8 -32.02 25.25 -29.53
N CYS A 9 -33.20 24.63 -29.49
CA CYS A 9 -34.48 25.32 -29.56
C CYS A 9 -34.59 26.28 -28.36
N ASP A 10 -34.78 27.57 -28.65
CA ASP A 10 -35.09 28.57 -27.63
C ASP A 10 -36.48 28.29 -27.05
N LEU A 11 -36.49 27.64 -25.89
CA LEU A 11 -37.70 27.19 -25.21
C LEU A 11 -38.53 28.36 -24.68
N GLU A 12 -37.89 29.50 -24.38
CA GLU A 12 -38.56 30.70 -23.88
C GLU A 12 -39.34 31.37 -25.03
N ALA A 13 -38.69 31.53 -26.18
CA ALA A 13 -39.34 32.05 -27.39
C ALA A 13 -40.48 31.13 -27.88
N LEU A 14 -40.25 29.80 -27.89
CA LEU A 14 -41.27 28.84 -28.27
C LEU A 14 -42.47 28.85 -27.31
N ALA A 15 -42.23 29.01 -26.00
CA ALA A 15 -43.30 29.13 -25.02
C ALA A 15 -44.13 30.40 -25.27
N GLN A 16 -43.47 31.55 -25.49
CA GLN A 16 -44.14 32.83 -25.79
C GLN A 16 -44.99 32.76 -27.06
N GLU A 17 -44.49 32.13 -28.13
CA GLU A 17 -45.26 31.94 -29.37
C GLU A 17 -46.50 31.06 -29.16
N LEU A 18 -46.37 29.95 -28.41
CA LEU A 18 -47.50 29.06 -28.11
C LEU A 18 -48.53 29.74 -27.19
N GLU A 19 -48.09 30.52 -26.21
CA GLU A 19 -48.94 31.32 -25.34
C GLU A 19 -49.68 32.41 -26.12
N GLY A 20 -49.01 33.11 -27.03
CA GLY A 20 -49.61 34.10 -27.92
C GLY A 20 -50.69 33.52 -28.83
N LEU A 21 -50.42 32.37 -29.45
CA LEU A 21 -51.39 31.64 -30.27
C LEU A 21 -52.62 31.15 -29.48
N ASN A 22 -52.45 30.91 -28.17
CA ASN A 22 -53.54 30.51 -27.29
C ASN A 22 -54.39 31.71 -26.83
N GLN A 23 -53.80 32.91 -26.70
CA GLN A 23 -54.49 34.15 -26.36
C GLN A 23 -55.29 34.74 -27.53
N ASP A 24 -54.81 34.55 -28.76
CA ASP A 24 -55.50 34.98 -29.98
C ASP A 24 -55.56 33.85 -31.05
N PRO A 25 -56.52 32.92 -30.93
CA PRO A 25 -56.69 31.82 -31.90
C PRO A 25 -57.06 32.30 -33.32
N GLY A 26 -57.46 33.56 -33.48
CA GLY A 26 -57.78 34.17 -34.78
C GLY A 26 -56.58 34.23 -35.72
N GLN A 27 -55.35 34.22 -35.19
CA GLN A 27 -54.11 34.20 -35.98
C GLN A 27 -53.93 32.91 -36.81
N LEU A 28 -54.67 31.86 -36.49
CA LEU A 28 -54.68 30.60 -37.23
C LEU A 28 -55.74 30.55 -38.34
N GLN A 29 -56.55 31.59 -38.53
CA GLN A 29 -57.51 31.68 -39.63
C GLN A 29 -56.78 31.75 -40.98
N GLY A 30 -57.13 30.84 -41.90
CA GLY A 30 -56.53 30.77 -43.24
C GLY A 30 -55.23 29.97 -43.32
N ALA A 31 -54.73 29.43 -42.19
CA ALA A 31 -53.60 28.52 -42.20
C ALA A 31 -53.94 27.18 -42.86
N ASP A 32 -52.96 26.60 -43.57
CA ASP A 32 -53.10 25.29 -44.22
C ASP A 32 -53.58 24.21 -43.22
N PRO A 33 -54.72 23.54 -43.49
CA PRO A 33 -55.22 22.45 -42.65
C PRO A 33 -54.18 21.36 -42.35
N ALA A 34 -53.26 21.07 -43.27
CA ALA A 34 -52.20 20.09 -43.05
C ALA A 34 -51.16 20.58 -42.03
N LEU A 35 -50.81 21.87 -42.05
CA LEU A 35 -49.92 22.50 -41.07
C LEU A 35 -50.55 22.52 -39.67
N LEU A 36 -51.83 22.92 -39.56
CA LEU A 36 -52.56 22.93 -38.29
C LEU A 36 -52.65 21.53 -37.67
N LYS A 37 -52.86 20.50 -38.50
CA LYS A 37 -52.86 19.09 -38.06
C LYS A 37 -51.48 18.67 -37.53
N ARG A 38 -50.39 19.05 -38.21
CA ARG A 38 -49.02 18.76 -37.77
C ARG A 38 -48.69 19.47 -36.45
N LEU A 39 -49.03 20.75 -36.33
CA LEU A 39 -48.81 21.56 -35.12
C LEU A 39 -49.53 20.96 -33.91
N ARG A 40 -50.83 20.66 -34.03
CA ARG A 40 -51.62 20.01 -32.97
C ARG A 40 -51.07 18.65 -32.58
N ALA A 41 -50.68 17.84 -33.56
CA ALA A 41 -50.10 16.53 -33.29
C ALA A 41 -48.73 16.63 -32.60
N ALA A 42 -47.91 17.63 -32.94
CA ALA A 42 -46.62 17.88 -32.29
C ALA A 42 -46.81 18.38 -30.85
N ALA A 43 -47.66 19.40 -30.63
CA ALA A 43 -47.99 19.92 -29.31
C ALA A 43 -48.62 18.85 -28.41
N GLY A 44 -49.53 18.03 -28.95
CA GLY A 44 -50.15 16.92 -28.21
C GLY A 44 -49.16 15.83 -27.80
N ARG A 45 -48.21 15.46 -28.67
CA ARG A 45 -47.14 14.50 -28.33
C ARG A 45 -46.17 15.04 -27.28
N LEU A 46 -45.91 16.35 -27.28
CA LEU A 46 -45.08 17.02 -26.29
C LEU A 46 -45.78 17.11 -24.92
N ALA A 47 -47.06 17.47 -24.91
CA ALA A 47 -47.86 17.62 -23.69
C ALA A 47 -48.25 16.27 -23.05
N LEU A 48 -48.56 15.25 -23.86
CA LEU A 48 -49.03 13.94 -23.41
C LEU A 48 -48.21 12.81 -24.07
N PRO A 49 -46.92 12.66 -23.73
CA PRO A 49 -46.09 11.60 -24.26
C PRO A 49 -46.64 10.21 -23.89
N ASP A 50 -46.52 9.26 -24.81
CA ASP A 50 -46.96 7.88 -24.57
C ASP A 50 -46.16 7.23 -23.40
N ARG A 51 -46.58 6.03 -22.98
CA ARG A 51 -45.96 5.33 -21.84
C ARG A 51 -44.48 5.01 -22.09
N LEU A 52 -44.08 4.73 -23.33
CA LEU A 52 -42.70 4.40 -23.68
C LEU A 52 -41.84 5.66 -23.65
N ALA A 53 -42.30 6.74 -24.27
CA ALA A 53 -41.65 8.05 -24.27
C ALA A 53 -41.45 8.57 -22.84
N ARG A 54 -42.48 8.51 -21.98
CA ARG A 54 -42.34 8.87 -20.54
C ARG A 54 -41.29 8.05 -19.81
N ARG A 55 -41.20 6.75 -20.10
CA ARG A 55 -40.16 5.87 -19.52
C ARG A 55 -38.76 6.24 -20.01
N VAL A 56 -38.61 6.55 -21.30
CA VAL A 56 -37.32 6.97 -21.88
C VAL A 56 -36.88 8.31 -21.30
N PHE A 57 -37.74 9.33 -21.30
CA PHE A 57 -37.43 10.64 -20.71
C PHE A 57 -37.16 10.56 -19.22
N GLY A 58 -37.96 9.78 -18.46
CA GLY A 58 -37.69 9.56 -17.04
C GLY A 58 -36.35 8.86 -16.80
N LYS A 59 -35.94 7.92 -17.66
CA LYS A 59 -34.62 7.28 -17.60
C LYS A 59 -33.50 8.26 -17.94
N GLN A 60 -33.66 9.10 -18.97
CA GLN A 60 -32.69 10.13 -19.35
C GLN A 60 -32.53 11.18 -18.26
N ARG A 61 -33.63 11.68 -17.69
CA ARG A 61 -33.60 12.64 -16.59
C ARG A 61 -32.88 12.08 -15.36
N ARG A 62 -33.22 10.87 -14.93
CA ARG A 62 -32.52 10.18 -13.83
C ARG A 62 -31.04 9.95 -14.13
N LYS A 63 -30.68 9.72 -15.39
CA LYS A 63 -29.28 9.58 -15.82
C LYS A 63 -28.54 10.92 -15.66
N LEU A 64 -29.13 12.02 -16.15
CA LEU A 64 -28.57 13.36 -16.01
C LEU A 64 -28.45 13.80 -14.55
N GLU A 65 -29.49 13.56 -13.74
CA GLU A 65 -29.47 13.81 -12.29
C GLU A 65 -28.32 13.06 -11.60
N ARG A 66 -28.15 11.77 -11.92
CA ARG A 66 -27.05 10.95 -11.38
C ARG A 66 -25.67 11.41 -11.83
N GLU A 67 -25.54 11.86 -13.08
CA GLU A 67 -24.28 12.42 -13.60
C GLU A 67 -23.93 13.74 -12.88
N GLN A 68 -24.92 14.60 -12.62
CA GLN A 68 -24.73 15.83 -11.85
C GLN A 68 -24.33 15.56 -10.41
N ILE A 69 -25.03 14.64 -9.72
CA ILE A 69 -24.68 14.19 -8.36
C ILE A 69 -23.25 13.66 -8.35
N ARG A 70 -22.91 12.78 -9.30
CA ARG A 70 -21.57 12.19 -9.41
C ARG A 70 -20.48 13.25 -9.56
N VAL A 71 -20.68 14.25 -10.42
CA VAL A 71 -19.70 15.32 -10.63
C VAL A 71 -19.47 16.12 -9.35
N LYS A 72 -20.53 16.46 -8.61
CA LYS A 72 -20.41 17.19 -7.34
C LYS A 72 -19.73 16.36 -6.26
N ASP A 73 -20.12 15.10 -6.11
CA ASP A 73 -19.47 14.18 -5.16
C ASP A 73 -18.00 14.00 -5.49
N ASP A 74 -17.66 13.81 -6.77
CA ASP A 74 -16.27 13.69 -7.20
C ASP A 74 -15.48 14.96 -6.86
N GLN A 75 -16.05 16.16 -7.06
CA GLN A 75 -15.42 17.42 -6.62
C GLN A 75 -15.19 17.47 -5.10
N ALA A 76 -16.18 17.08 -4.29
CA ALA A 76 -16.07 17.06 -2.84
C ALA A 76 -15.01 16.05 -2.34
N LEU A 77 -15.02 14.83 -2.89
CA LEU A 77 -14.02 13.80 -2.58
C LEU A 77 -12.62 14.25 -2.99
N ASN A 78 -12.48 14.84 -4.18
CA ASN A 78 -11.20 15.30 -4.72
C ASN A 78 -10.60 16.48 -3.95
N ALA A 79 -11.40 17.21 -3.17
CA ALA A 79 -10.94 18.29 -2.30
C ALA A 79 -10.30 17.79 -0.99
N THR A 80 -10.39 16.50 -0.66
CA THR A 80 -9.76 15.93 0.54
C THR A 80 -8.26 15.73 0.33
N SER A 81 -7.46 15.99 1.37
CA SER A 81 -6.01 15.96 1.25
C SER A 81 -5.46 14.55 1.04
N ASN A 82 -6.08 13.49 1.58
CA ASN A 82 -5.60 12.12 1.36
C ASN A 82 -5.73 11.72 -0.12
N ARG A 83 -6.87 12.04 -0.74
CA ARG A 83 -7.08 11.77 -2.17
C ARG A 83 -6.15 12.61 -3.04
N ALA A 84 -5.86 13.85 -2.64
CA ALA A 84 -4.86 14.69 -3.28
C ALA A 84 -3.44 14.13 -3.15
N LEU A 85 -3.01 13.75 -1.94
CA LEU A 85 -1.70 13.15 -1.67
C LEU A 85 -1.51 11.85 -2.45
N LYS A 86 -2.49 10.95 -2.43
CA LYS A 86 -2.48 9.71 -3.24
C LYS A 86 -2.46 9.95 -4.74
N ARG A 87 -2.81 11.15 -5.19
CA ARG A 87 -2.64 11.58 -6.58
C ARG A 87 -1.27 12.18 -6.85
N ALA A 88 -0.76 12.99 -5.94
CA ALA A 88 0.60 13.49 -6.00
C ALA A 88 1.61 12.33 -5.95
N LEU A 89 1.27 11.24 -5.26
CA LEU A 89 2.08 10.02 -5.19
C LEU A 89 1.95 9.10 -6.41
N ARG A 90 1.46 9.60 -7.55
CA ARG A 90 1.29 8.80 -8.77
C ARG A 90 2.50 8.88 -9.66
N PHE A 91 2.52 7.97 -10.63
CA PHE A 91 3.52 7.96 -11.67
C PHE A 91 3.49 9.29 -12.43
N PRO A 92 4.66 9.88 -12.73
CA PRO A 92 4.73 11.03 -13.60
C PRO A 92 4.17 10.67 -14.98
N THR A 93 3.63 11.67 -15.69
CA THR A 93 3.31 11.51 -17.11
C THR A 93 4.56 10.97 -17.83
N ALA A 94 4.40 9.92 -18.65
CA ALA A 94 5.52 9.37 -19.39
C ALA A 94 6.20 10.49 -20.20
N PRO A 95 7.52 10.70 -20.04
CA PRO A 95 8.24 11.67 -20.85
C PRO A 95 8.02 11.37 -22.34
N PRO A 96 7.80 12.36 -23.23
CA PRO A 96 7.54 12.12 -24.64
C PRO A 96 8.63 11.32 -25.38
N GLY A 97 9.85 11.25 -24.83
CA GLY A 97 10.97 10.48 -25.36
C GLY A 97 11.18 9.08 -24.76
N LEU A 98 10.40 8.70 -23.73
CA LEU A 98 10.48 7.35 -23.15
C LEU A 98 9.73 6.36 -24.04
N GLN A 99 10.36 5.23 -24.37
CA GLN A 99 9.74 4.19 -25.18
C GLN A 99 8.75 3.37 -24.34
N VAL A 100 7.49 3.79 -24.32
CA VAL A 100 6.35 3.05 -23.74
C VAL A 100 5.27 2.85 -24.80
N SER A 101 4.40 1.84 -24.62
CA SER A 101 3.28 1.63 -25.55
C SER A 101 2.30 2.81 -25.51
N GLU A 102 1.60 3.07 -26.62
CA GLU A 102 0.57 4.12 -26.68
C GLU A 102 -0.53 3.90 -25.63
N HIS A 103 -0.92 2.64 -25.44
CA HIS A 103 -1.89 2.23 -24.41
C HIS A 103 -1.40 2.55 -22.99
N ASP A 104 -0.16 2.21 -22.65
CA ASP A 104 0.39 2.51 -21.32
C ASP A 104 0.54 4.01 -21.09
N ARG A 105 0.90 4.77 -22.14
CA ARG A 105 0.95 6.23 -22.08
C ARG A 105 -0.42 6.83 -21.81
N GLU A 106 -1.46 6.35 -22.49
CA GLU A 106 -2.84 6.78 -22.21
C GLU A 106 -3.25 6.45 -20.77
N LEU A 107 -2.89 5.28 -20.25
CA LEU A 107 -3.18 4.90 -18.86
C LEU A 107 -2.48 5.84 -17.87
N LEU A 108 -1.22 6.18 -18.12
CA LEU A 108 -0.45 7.13 -17.30
C LEU A 108 -1.03 8.53 -17.34
N GLU A 109 -1.39 9.04 -18.53
CA GLU A 109 -2.05 10.34 -18.68
C GLU A 109 -3.40 10.38 -17.94
N ARG A 110 -4.19 9.30 -18.05
CA ARG A 110 -5.45 9.14 -17.31
C ARG A 110 -5.25 9.13 -15.80
N GLN A 111 -4.17 8.50 -15.32
CA GLN A 111 -3.89 8.40 -13.88
C GLN A 111 -3.33 9.70 -13.30
N ALA A 112 -2.47 10.39 -14.06
CA ALA A 112 -1.84 11.66 -13.70
C ALA A 112 -2.81 12.87 -13.80
N TRP A 113 -3.94 12.71 -14.49
CA TRP A 113 -4.93 13.77 -14.65
C TRP A 113 -5.40 14.32 -13.29
N THR A 114 -5.20 15.63 -13.09
CA THR A 114 -5.60 16.34 -11.88
C THR A 114 -6.79 17.26 -12.21
N PRO A 115 -7.98 17.04 -11.63
CA PRO A 115 -9.06 18.02 -11.74
C PRO A 115 -8.67 19.34 -11.05
N GLY A 116 -9.13 20.47 -11.61
CA GLY A 116 -8.87 21.79 -11.05
C GLY A 116 -9.34 21.91 -9.60
N TRP A 117 -8.47 22.44 -8.73
CA TRP A 117 -8.75 22.62 -7.30
C TRP A 117 -9.62 23.85 -7.10
N GLY A 118 -10.90 23.64 -6.78
CA GLY A 118 -11.78 24.67 -6.25
C GLY A 118 -12.03 24.41 -4.76
N ALA A 119 -12.35 25.46 -4.00
CA ALA A 119 -12.89 25.34 -2.65
C ALA A 119 -14.30 24.71 -2.71
N ALA A 120 -14.36 23.40 -2.93
CA ALA A 120 -15.59 22.65 -3.00
C ALA A 120 -16.15 22.43 -1.58
N ALA A 121 -17.48 22.39 -1.48
CA ALA A 121 -18.14 21.97 -0.24
C ALA A 121 -17.75 20.52 0.07
N ARG A 122 -17.33 20.25 1.31
CA ARG A 122 -16.93 18.91 1.80
C ARG A 122 -18.15 18.08 2.24
N VAL A 123 -19.20 18.11 1.43
CA VAL A 123 -20.45 17.40 1.70
C VAL A 123 -20.86 16.65 0.44
N LEU A 124 -21.10 15.35 0.58
CA LEU A 124 -21.61 14.51 -0.48
C LEU A 124 -23.13 14.71 -0.67
N GLU A 125 -23.58 14.73 -1.91
CA GLU A 125 -24.99 14.70 -2.28
C GLU A 125 -25.63 13.35 -1.90
N GLU A 126 -24.89 12.24 -2.07
CA GLU A 126 -25.32 10.90 -1.64
C GLU A 126 -24.48 10.40 -0.44
N PRO A 127 -25.09 9.76 0.57
CA PRO A 127 -24.34 9.22 1.71
C PRO A 127 -23.40 8.09 1.29
N ALA A 128 -22.14 8.19 1.72
CA ALA A 128 -21.15 7.13 1.65
C ALA A 128 -21.16 6.28 2.93
N ASN A 129 -20.58 5.08 2.90
CA ASN A 129 -20.44 4.22 4.08
C ASN A 129 -19.00 4.30 4.61
N CYS A 130 -18.85 4.55 5.91
CA CYS A 130 -17.53 4.67 6.53
C CYS A 130 -16.72 3.37 6.39
N TYR A 131 -15.45 3.48 6.02
CA TYR A 131 -14.53 2.34 5.89
C TYR A 131 -14.34 1.57 7.22
N ILE A 132 -14.43 2.22 8.37
CA ILE A 132 -14.25 1.59 9.68
C ILE A 132 -15.60 1.11 10.23
N CYS A 133 -16.46 2.03 10.67
CA CYS A 133 -17.69 1.68 11.40
C CYS A 133 -18.88 1.30 10.52
N LYS A 134 -18.77 1.43 9.19
CA LYS A 134 -19.82 1.13 8.20
C LYS A 134 -21.08 2.00 8.28
N GLN A 135 -21.11 3.01 9.16
CA GLN A 135 -22.22 3.95 9.24
C GLN A 135 -22.25 4.89 8.02
N PRO A 136 -23.45 5.27 7.54
CA PRO A 136 -23.59 6.24 6.48
C PRO A 136 -23.18 7.64 6.94
N TYR A 137 -22.54 8.42 6.07
CA TYR A 137 -22.12 9.80 6.32
C TYR A 137 -22.09 10.60 5.01
N GLN A 138 -22.18 11.92 5.12
CA GLN A 138 -22.09 12.85 3.97
C GLN A 138 -21.02 13.92 4.16
N GLU A 139 -20.76 14.33 5.40
CA GLU A 139 -19.72 15.30 5.73
C GLU A 139 -18.34 14.65 5.68
N LEU A 140 -17.46 15.19 4.84
CA LEU A 140 -16.09 14.72 4.64
C LEU A 140 -15.13 15.43 5.60
N HIS A 141 -14.17 14.68 6.13
CA HIS A 141 -13.02 15.25 6.85
C HIS A 141 -12.09 15.99 5.87
N GLU A 142 -11.25 16.91 6.36
CA GLU A 142 -10.25 17.57 5.51
C GLU A 142 -9.29 16.60 4.85
N HIS A 143 -8.87 15.59 5.60
CA HIS A 143 -7.94 14.57 5.15
C HIS A 143 -8.65 13.37 4.53
N TYR A 144 -9.62 12.77 5.22
CA TYR A 144 -10.20 11.47 4.85
C TYR A 144 -11.48 11.60 4.03
N ASP A 145 -11.51 10.94 2.87
CA ASP A 145 -12.69 10.82 2.00
C ASP A 145 -13.55 9.58 2.29
N ALA A 146 -12.96 8.56 2.93
CA ALA A 146 -13.58 7.26 3.20
C ALA A 146 -13.96 7.02 4.68
N LEU A 147 -13.82 8.03 5.56
CA LEU A 147 -14.13 7.93 6.99
C LEU A 147 -15.21 8.94 7.39
N CYS A 148 -16.16 8.50 8.23
CA CYS A 148 -17.09 9.45 8.86
C CYS A 148 -16.33 10.36 9.85
N PRO A 149 -16.87 11.53 10.21
CA PRO A 149 -16.17 12.52 11.04
C PRO A 149 -15.57 11.95 12.34
N SER A 150 -16.30 11.10 13.06
CA SER A 150 -15.80 10.51 14.31
C SER A 150 -14.62 9.56 14.10
N CYS A 151 -14.67 8.72 13.05
CA CYS A 151 -13.57 7.82 12.74
C CYS A 151 -12.36 8.58 12.19
N ALA A 152 -12.60 9.64 11.41
CA ALA A 152 -11.57 10.50 10.87
C ALA A 152 -10.77 11.20 11.97
N VAL A 153 -11.46 11.81 12.96
CA VAL A 153 -10.82 12.45 14.12
C VAL A 153 -9.93 11.45 14.88
N LEU A 154 -10.46 10.27 15.22
CA LEU A 154 -9.67 9.24 15.89
C LEU A 154 -8.41 8.85 15.10
N ASN A 155 -8.54 8.65 13.78
CA ASN A 155 -7.40 8.26 12.96
C ASN A 155 -6.36 9.38 12.88
N TRP A 156 -6.82 10.63 12.76
CA TRP A 156 -5.94 11.79 12.75
C TRP A 156 -5.15 11.92 14.06
N GLU A 157 -5.82 11.78 15.21
CA GLU A 157 -5.18 11.77 16.52
C GLU A 157 -4.15 10.63 16.63
N LYS A 158 -4.47 9.45 16.10
CA LYS A 158 -3.56 8.29 16.11
C LYS A 158 -2.33 8.46 15.23
N ARG A 159 -2.41 9.20 14.12
CA ARG A 159 -1.23 9.55 13.29
C ARG A 159 -0.21 10.38 14.06
N LEU A 160 -0.69 11.24 14.96
CA LEU A 160 0.12 12.15 15.76
C LEU A 160 0.44 11.57 17.15
N GLN A 161 0.01 10.34 17.43
CA GLN A 161 0.24 9.71 18.72
C GLN A 161 1.75 9.46 18.91
N THR A 162 2.21 9.71 20.14
CA THR A 162 3.58 9.41 20.57
C THR A 162 3.57 8.92 22.03
N ALA A 163 4.71 8.49 22.53
CA ALA A 163 4.99 8.18 23.92
C ALA A 163 6.49 8.39 24.19
N ASP A 164 6.91 8.58 25.44
CA ASP A 164 8.34 8.60 25.78
C ASP A 164 8.90 7.16 25.76
N LEU A 165 9.68 6.86 24.72
CA LEU A 165 10.37 5.60 24.52
C LEU A 165 11.89 5.75 24.72
N SER A 166 12.34 6.79 25.43
CA SER A 166 13.76 7.01 25.73
C SER A 166 14.38 5.79 26.41
N GLY A 167 15.53 5.36 25.88
CA GLY A 167 16.26 4.19 26.39
C GLY A 167 15.64 2.83 26.06
N ARG A 168 14.63 2.80 25.19
CA ARG A 168 14.05 1.57 24.61
C ARG A 168 14.70 1.22 23.29
N VAL A 169 14.75 -0.06 22.95
CA VAL A 169 15.31 -0.56 21.68
C VAL A 169 14.24 -1.27 20.88
N ALA A 170 14.07 -0.90 19.61
CA ALA A 170 13.13 -1.52 18.68
C ALA A 170 13.86 -2.21 17.52
N LEU A 171 13.31 -3.31 17.01
CA LEU A 171 13.68 -3.93 15.74
C LEU A 171 12.48 -3.87 14.79
N VAL A 172 12.65 -3.22 13.64
CA VAL A 172 11.62 -3.12 12.58
C VAL A 172 12.15 -3.79 11.32
N THR A 173 11.43 -4.79 10.82
CA THR A 173 11.74 -5.42 9.53
C THR A 173 11.03 -4.71 8.37
N GLY A 174 11.70 -4.58 7.23
CA GLY A 174 11.12 -3.92 6.05
C GLY A 174 11.02 -2.40 6.24
N SER A 175 12.04 -1.79 6.84
CA SER A 175 12.06 -0.37 7.24
C SER A 175 12.29 0.63 6.09
N ARG A 176 12.66 0.17 4.89
CA ARG A 176 13.10 1.05 3.79
C ARG A 176 12.02 1.99 3.27
N VAL A 177 10.79 1.49 3.17
CA VAL A 177 9.69 2.17 2.45
C VAL A 177 8.34 1.90 3.11
N LYS A 178 7.34 2.72 2.77
CA LYS A 178 5.94 2.55 3.16
C LYS A 178 5.77 2.46 4.68
N ILE A 179 4.88 1.58 5.14
CA ILE A 179 4.50 1.42 6.56
C ILE A 179 5.72 1.20 7.48
N GLY A 180 6.72 0.43 7.04
CA GLY A 180 7.90 0.17 7.86
C GLY A 180 8.79 1.39 8.03
N TYR A 181 8.87 2.25 7.01
CA TYR A 181 9.58 3.53 7.07
C TYR A 181 8.90 4.48 8.04
N GLU A 182 7.59 4.68 7.89
CA GLU A 182 6.81 5.57 8.76
C GLU A 182 6.81 5.09 10.22
N ALA A 183 6.69 3.77 10.46
CA ALA A 183 6.76 3.21 11.81
C ALA A 183 8.15 3.40 12.44
N SER A 184 9.21 3.32 11.62
CA SER A 184 10.58 3.58 12.05
C SER A 184 10.73 5.03 12.52
N LEU A 185 10.22 6.00 11.73
CA LEU A 185 10.23 7.42 12.11
C LEU A 185 9.43 7.69 13.38
N MET A 186 8.24 7.09 13.52
CA MET A 186 7.43 7.23 14.74
C MET A 186 8.18 6.77 15.99
N LEU A 187 8.88 5.63 15.92
CA LEU A 187 9.66 5.10 17.04
C LEU A 187 10.91 5.95 17.35
N LEU A 188 11.62 6.42 16.31
CA LEU A 188 12.78 7.30 16.45
C LEU A 188 12.40 8.65 17.08
N ARG A 189 11.33 9.27 16.59
CA ARG A 189 10.77 10.54 17.11
C ARG A 189 10.20 10.41 18.51
N ALA A 190 9.82 9.19 18.91
CA ALA A 190 9.43 8.85 20.28
C ALA A 190 10.62 8.58 21.23
N GLY A 191 11.87 8.60 20.74
CA GLY A 191 13.09 8.46 21.56
C GLY A 191 13.71 7.05 21.62
N ALA A 192 13.19 6.08 20.86
CA ALA A 192 13.74 4.71 20.84
C ALA A 192 15.05 4.60 20.03
N GLU A 193 15.97 3.75 20.46
CA GLU A 193 17.04 3.23 19.58
C GLU A 193 16.41 2.23 18.59
N LEU A 194 16.73 2.35 17.31
CA LEU A 194 16.11 1.57 16.25
C LEU A 194 17.13 0.71 15.51
N ILE A 195 16.82 -0.59 15.43
CA ILE A 195 17.43 -1.56 14.54
C ILE A 195 16.50 -1.69 13.33
N ALA A 196 16.92 -1.19 12.18
CA ALA A 196 16.14 -1.16 10.95
C ALA A 196 16.70 -2.20 9.97
N SER A 197 15.89 -3.15 9.50
CA SER A 197 16.34 -4.18 8.57
C SER A 197 15.65 -4.11 7.20
N THR A 198 16.43 -4.30 6.14
CA THR A 198 15.95 -4.21 4.74
C THR A 198 16.87 -5.00 3.81
N ARG A 199 16.40 -5.35 2.61
CA ARG A 199 17.28 -5.89 1.55
C ARG A 199 18.24 -4.85 0.98
N PHE A 200 17.84 -3.59 0.98
CA PHE A 200 18.59 -2.46 0.36
C PHE A 200 19.00 -1.46 1.45
N PRO A 201 20.05 -1.76 2.24
CA PRO A 201 20.45 -0.93 3.37
C PRO A 201 21.00 0.44 2.98
N CYS A 202 21.66 0.58 1.83
CA CYS A 202 22.24 1.87 1.41
C CYS A 202 21.15 2.86 0.98
N ASP A 203 20.18 2.42 0.17
CA ASP A 203 18.98 3.20 -0.17
C ASP A 203 18.18 3.57 1.10
N SER A 204 18.02 2.64 2.04
CA SER A 204 17.32 2.95 3.30
C SER A 204 18.05 4.00 4.13
N ALA A 205 19.38 3.94 4.20
CA ALA A 205 20.18 4.91 4.92
C ALA A 205 20.06 6.31 4.30
N ARG A 206 20.12 6.42 2.96
CA ARG A 206 19.92 7.70 2.25
C ARG A 206 18.53 8.29 2.49
N ARG A 207 17.49 7.44 2.53
CA ARG A 207 16.11 7.89 2.82
C ARG A 207 16.01 8.50 4.21
N PHE A 208 16.49 7.79 5.23
CA PHE A 208 16.49 8.31 6.60
C PHE A 208 17.33 9.59 6.74
N ALA A 209 18.50 9.65 6.09
CA ALA A 209 19.36 10.83 6.10
C ALA A 209 18.74 12.06 5.39
N ALA A 210 17.70 11.87 4.58
CA ALA A 210 16.99 12.94 3.89
C ALA A 210 15.84 13.55 4.72
N GLU A 211 15.50 12.99 5.88
CA GLU A 211 14.49 13.57 6.77
C GLU A 211 14.98 14.89 7.40
N GLU A 212 14.09 15.87 7.51
CA GLU A 212 14.42 17.21 8.03
C GLU A 212 14.93 17.18 9.48
N ASP A 213 14.47 16.21 10.28
CA ASP A 213 14.81 16.02 11.68
C ASP A 213 15.87 14.91 11.90
N PHE A 214 16.59 14.49 10.86
CA PHE A 214 17.59 13.42 10.92
C PHE A 214 18.62 13.59 12.05
N ASP A 215 19.12 14.82 12.23
CA ASP A 215 20.13 15.14 13.23
C ASP A 215 19.67 14.91 14.69
N ASP A 216 18.36 14.85 14.93
CA ASP A 216 17.79 14.63 16.28
C ASP A 216 17.83 13.16 16.73
N TRP A 217 18.04 12.22 15.80
CA TRP A 217 17.92 10.78 16.08
C TRP A 217 18.88 9.86 15.32
N CYS A 218 19.72 10.39 14.43
CA CYS A 218 20.64 9.61 13.60
C CYS A 218 21.58 8.70 14.41
N ASP A 219 21.99 9.10 15.62
CA ASP A 219 22.86 8.35 16.52
C ASP A 219 22.20 7.06 17.07
N ARG A 220 20.86 7.04 17.06
CA ARG A 220 20.02 5.95 17.54
C ARG A 220 19.57 4.99 16.44
N LEU A 221 19.85 5.27 15.17
CA LEU A 221 19.44 4.43 14.04
C LEU A 221 20.58 3.52 13.57
N HIS A 222 20.31 2.22 13.48
CA HIS A 222 21.22 1.20 12.95
C HIS A 222 20.55 0.42 11.81
N VAL A 223 21.05 0.58 10.58
CA VAL A 223 20.50 -0.07 9.38
C VAL A 223 21.28 -1.34 9.06
N PHE A 224 20.57 -2.44 8.83
CA PHE A 224 21.12 -3.75 8.47
C PHE A 224 20.56 -4.28 7.16
N GLY A 225 21.48 -4.72 6.28
CA GLY A 225 21.14 -5.55 5.13
C GLY A 225 20.73 -6.95 5.57
N LEU A 226 19.51 -7.38 5.24
CA LEU A 226 19.00 -8.71 5.53
C LEU A 226 17.92 -9.14 4.51
N ASP A 227 18.18 -10.24 3.80
CA ASP A 227 17.17 -10.94 3.02
C ASP A 227 16.51 -12.04 3.86
N LEU A 228 15.23 -11.81 4.20
CA LEU A 228 14.42 -12.74 5.00
C LEU A 228 14.09 -14.05 4.29
N ARG A 229 14.35 -14.17 2.97
CA ARG A 229 14.26 -15.44 2.25
C ARG A 229 15.39 -16.41 2.64
N HIS A 230 16.47 -15.92 3.24
CA HIS A 230 17.61 -16.73 3.60
C HIS A 230 17.65 -17.04 5.12
N THR A 231 16.98 -18.12 5.53
CA THR A 231 16.84 -18.51 6.96
C THR A 231 18.17 -18.59 7.73
N PRO A 232 19.28 -19.14 7.18
CA PRO A 232 20.57 -19.13 7.88
C PRO A 232 21.07 -17.71 8.21
N SER A 233 20.85 -16.75 7.32
CA SER A 233 21.16 -15.34 7.56
C SER A 233 20.26 -14.71 8.63
N VAL A 234 18.99 -15.10 8.71
CA VAL A 234 18.07 -14.65 9.76
C VAL A 234 18.51 -15.16 11.14
N GLU A 235 18.92 -16.44 11.23
CA GLU A 235 19.48 -17.03 12.46
C GLU A 235 20.78 -16.32 12.87
N ALA A 236 21.68 -16.09 11.92
CA ALA A 236 22.95 -15.40 12.14
C ALA A 236 22.74 -13.94 12.60
N PHE A 237 21.78 -13.24 12.00
CA PHE A 237 21.35 -11.91 12.41
C PHE A 237 20.82 -11.92 13.85
N ALA A 238 19.91 -12.84 14.19
CA ALA A 238 19.37 -12.95 15.54
C ALA A 238 20.47 -13.24 16.59
N LYS A 239 21.46 -14.06 16.24
CA LYS A 239 22.64 -14.31 17.08
C LYS A 239 23.46 -13.03 17.30
N HIS A 240 23.68 -12.25 16.26
CA HIS A 240 24.40 -10.97 16.38
C HIS A 240 23.64 -9.98 17.26
N ILE A 241 22.33 -9.82 17.08
CA ILE A 241 21.51 -8.92 17.91
C ILE A 241 21.57 -9.34 19.39
N ASN A 242 21.47 -10.64 19.69
CA ASN A 242 21.62 -11.18 21.05
C ASN A 242 22.97 -10.86 21.71
N GLY A 243 24.04 -10.76 20.93
CA GLY A 243 25.40 -10.48 21.41
C GLY A 243 25.75 -8.99 21.46
N SER A 244 25.13 -8.17 20.61
CA SER A 244 25.56 -6.77 20.38
C SER A 244 24.67 -5.74 21.06
N PHE A 245 23.46 -6.12 21.47
CA PHE A 245 22.52 -5.23 22.15
C PHE A 245 22.26 -5.74 23.57
N ALA A 246 22.23 -4.82 24.53
CA ALA A 246 21.98 -5.15 25.93
C ALA A 246 20.49 -5.47 26.20
N ARG A 247 19.58 -4.96 25.36
CA ARG A 247 18.13 -5.08 25.49
C ARG A 247 17.45 -5.04 24.12
N LEU A 248 16.23 -5.55 24.07
CA LEU A 248 15.29 -5.38 22.96
C LEU A 248 13.88 -5.26 23.53
N ASP A 249 13.19 -4.14 23.30
CA ASP A 249 11.88 -3.89 23.88
C ASP A 249 10.76 -4.20 22.91
N PHE A 250 10.94 -3.82 21.63
CA PHE A 250 9.90 -3.91 20.62
C PHE A 250 10.38 -4.66 19.38
N LEU A 251 9.55 -5.56 18.89
CA LEU A 251 9.81 -6.30 17.65
C LEU A 251 8.61 -6.14 16.70
N LEU A 252 8.80 -5.42 15.60
CA LEU A 252 7.78 -5.17 14.60
C LEU A 252 8.11 -5.96 13.34
N HIS A 253 7.39 -7.06 13.13
CA HIS A 253 7.47 -7.86 11.91
C HIS A 253 6.60 -7.23 10.82
N ASN A 254 7.12 -6.17 10.20
CA ASN A 254 6.45 -5.43 9.14
C ASN A 254 6.79 -5.96 7.73
N ALA A 255 8.01 -6.48 7.52
CA ALA A 255 8.41 -7.02 6.22
C ALA A 255 7.41 -8.06 5.73
N CYS A 256 6.86 -7.84 4.54
CA CYS A 256 5.80 -8.65 3.98
C CYS A 256 5.88 -8.66 2.46
N GLN A 257 5.71 -9.85 1.86
CA GLN A 257 5.47 -10.03 0.45
C GLN A 257 3.98 -10.36 0.23
N THR A 258 3.25 -9.41 -0.37
CA THR A 258 1.87 -9.58 -0.88
C THR A 258 1.88 -9.91 -2.36
N VAL A 259 2.77 -9.26 -3.11
CA VAL A 259 3.03 -9.46 -4.53
C VAL A 259 4.51 -9.74 -4.72
N ARG A 260 4.87 -10.84 -5.40
CA ARG A 260 6.26 -11.06 -5.81
C ARG A 260 6.66 -10.09 -6.94
N ARG A 261 7.82 -9.47 -6.76
CA ARG A 261 8.43 -8.57 -7.73
C ARG A 261 9.64 -9.28 -8.36
N PRO A 262 9.76 -9.32 -9.69
CA PRO A 262 10.90 -9.92 -10.37
C PRO A 262 12.17 -9.04 -10.21
N PRO A 263 13.37 -9.56 -10.52
CA PRO A 263 14.63 -8.80 -10.46
C PRO A 263 14.55 -7.40 -11.07
N ALA A 264 13.97 -7.31 -12.28
CA ALA A 264 13.80 -6.08 -13.04
C ALA A 264 13.12 -4.94 -12.27
N TYR A 265 12.22 -5.25 -11.33
CA TYR A 265 11.52 -4.25 -10.52
C TYR A 265 12.47 -3.44 -9.63
N SER A 266 13.54 -4.07 -9.14
CA SER A 266 14.47 -3.47 -8.19
C SER A 266 15.86 -3.22 -8.79
N ALA A 267 16.05 -3.50 -10.08
CA ALA A 267 17.35 -3.38 -10.75
C ALA A 267 17.94 -1.97 -10.62
N HIS A 268 17.11 -0.93 -10.77
CA HIS A 268 17.50 0.48 -10.62
C HIS A 268 18.09 0.85 -9.25
N LEU A 269 17.88 0.02 -8.21
CA LEU A 269 18.42 0.27 -6.87
C LEU A 269 19.85 -0.23 -6.73
N MET A 270 20.28 -1.19 -7.56
CA MET A 270 21.56 -1.88 -7.39
C MET A 270 22.76 -0.95 -7.55
N GLU A 271 22.67 0.03 -8.45
CA GLU A 271 23.72 1.04 -8.66
C GLU A 271 24.01 1.84 -7.37
N GLY A 272 23.01 2.02 -6.51
CA GLY A 272 23.14 2.73 -5.24
C GLY A 272 23.54 1.87 -4.04
N GLU A 273 23.78 0.57 -4.18
CA GLU A 273 23.96 -0.33 -3.03
C GLU A 273 25.43 -0.54 -2.58
N SER A 274 26.35 0.32 -3.03
CA SER A 274 27.71 0.38 -2.45
C SER A 274 27.73 1.22 -1.17
N ILE A 275 28.29 0.65 -0.09
CA ILE A 275 28.49 1.32 1.20
C ILE A 275 29.61 2.37 1.09
N GLU A 276 30.61 2.14 0.24
CA GLU A 276 31.74 3.03 0.02
C GLU A 276 31.33 4.36 -0.61
N ASP A 277 30.26 4.34 -1.41
CA ASP A 277 29.71 5.51 -2.10
C ASP A 277 28.80 6.38 -1.22
N LEU A 278 28.52 5.95 0.02
CA LEU A 278 27.76 6.74 0.98
C LEU A 278 28.61 7.88 1.55
N ASP A 279 27.99 9.04 1.76
CA ASP A 279 28.63 10.11 2.52
C ASP A 279 28.95 9.64 3.95
N PRO A 280 29.96 10.24 4.61
CA PRO A 280 30.42 9.77 5.91
C PRO A 280 29.35 9.75 7.00
N SER A 281 28.34 10.63 6.94
CA SER A 281 27.27 10.73 7.94
C SER A 281 26.22 9.64 7.74
N THR A 282 25.82 9.37 6.49
CA THR A 282 24.90 8.29 6.15
C THR A 282 25.53 6.91 6.40
N ARG A 283 26.83 6.74 6.11
CA ARG A 283 27.55 5.50 6.41
C ARG A 283 27.59 5.16 7.90
N LEU A 284 27.44 6.15 8.81
CA LEU A 284 27.36 5.91 10.25
C LEU A 284 26.23 4.93 10.60
N LEU A 285 25.11 5.02 9.89
CA LEU A 285 23.92 4.20 10.11
C LEU A 285 24.20 2.71 9.86
N LEU A 286 25.16 2.38 8.98
CA LEU A 286 25.52 1.00 8.65
C LEU A 286 26.70 0.46 9.47
N ARG A 287 27.28 1.22 10.40
CA ARG A 287 28.49 0.79 11.14
C ARG A 287 28.31 -0.54 11.87
N LYS A 288 27.14 -0.78 12.47
CA LYS A 288 26.87 -2.07 13.14
C LYS A 288 26.69 -3.21 12.13
N HIS A 289 26.18 -2.93 10.94
CA HIS A 289 26.12 -3.87 9.84
C HIS A 289 27.52 -4.22 9.31
N GLU A 290 28.39 -3.24 9.08
CA GLU A 290 29.78 -3.51 8.67
C GLU A 290 30.52 -4.37 9.71
N ARG A 291 30.30 -4.10 11.02
CA ARG A 291 30.85 -4.94 12.11
C ARG A 291 30.33 -6.37 12.06
N LEU A 292 29.02 -6.55 11.86
CA LEU A 292 28.43 -7.88 11.67
C LEU A 292 29.11 -8.65 10.52
N LEU A 293 29.30 -7.99 9.36
CA LEU A 293 29.96 -8.63 8.22
C LEU A 293 31.43 -8.98 8.54
N ALA A 294 32.15 -8.07 9.21
CA ALA A 294 33.54 -8.28 9.61
C ALA A 294 33.71 -9.42 10.63
N ASP A 295 32.86 -9.49 11.66
CA ASP A 295 32.86 -10.55 12.67
C ASP A 295 32.61 -11.94 12.05
N MET A 296 31.91 -11.97 10.91
CA MET A 296 31.63 -13.17 10.14
C MET A 296 32.70 -13.51 9.09
N GLY A 297 33.78 -12.74 9.03
CA GLY A 297 34.86 -12.94 8.05
C GLY A 297 34.43 -12.67 6.61
N ALA A 298 33.36 -11.92 6.41
CA ALA A 298 32.86 -11.55 5.09
C ALA A 298 33.34 -10.14 4.70
N GLN A 299 33.66 -9.96 3.42
CA GLN A 299 33.85 -8.63 2.86
C GLN A 299 32.54 -8.12 2.24
N PRO A 300 32.28 -6.81 2.25
CA PRO A 300 31.16 -6.22 1.49
C PRO A 300 31.27 -6.62 0.02
N ALA A 301 30.13 -6.92 -0.61
CA ALA A 301 30.09 -7.34 -2.00
C ALA A 301 30.57 -6.20 -2.91
N HIS A 302 31.68 -6.41 -3.63
CA HIS A 302 32.14 -5.52 -4.69
C HIS A 302 31.74 -6.12 -6.04
N SER A 303 30.68 -5.60 -6.67
CA SER A 303 30.21 -5.85 -8.05
C SER A 303 29.22 -7.00 -8.33
N GLU A 304 28.40 -6.79 -9.37
CA GLU A 304 27.38 -7.69 -9.94
C GLU A 304 27.92 -9.08 -10.35
N SER A 305 29.24 -9.22 -10.52
CA SER A 305 29.92 -10.39 -11.05
C SER A 305 29.81 -11.65 -10.17
N GLU A 306 29.67 -11.52 -8.85
CA GLU A 306 29.60 -12.70 -7.95
C GLU A 306 28.19 -13.28 -7.83
N ALA A 307 27.14 -12.45 -7.98
CA ALA A 307 25.75 -12.91 -7.98
C ALA A 307 25.40 -13.70 -9.25
N ALA A 308 25.96 -13.30 -10.41
CA ALA A 308 25.70 -13.95 -11.71
C ALA A 308 26.35 -15.34 -11.84
N GLN A 309 27.45 -15.62 -11.14
CA GLN A 309 28.11 -16.95 -11.20
C GLN A 309 27.33 -18.06 -10.49
N ILE A 310 26.31 -17.72 -9.70
CA ILE A 310 25.49 -18.68 -8.95
C ILE A 310 24.29 -19.16 -9.78
N GLY A 311 23.87 -18.40 -10.80
CA GLY A 311 22.74 -18.75 -11.69
C GLY A 311 23.10 -19.63 -12.89
N GLY A 312 24.39 -19.96 -13.08
CA GLY A 312 24.90 -20.65 -14.26
C GLY A 312 25.32 -22.12 -14.06
N ALA A 313 24.77 -22.82 -13.07
CA ALA A 313 25.01 -24.26 -12.93
C ALA A 313 23.99 -25.03 -13.78
N ASP A 314 24.45 -25.56 -14.91
CA ASP A 314 23.74 -26.51 -15.75
C ASP A 314 23.04 -27.58 -14.90
N ALA A 315 21.73 -27.73 -15.12
CA ALA A 315 20.94 -28.82 -14.57
C ALA A 315 21.30 -30.14 -15.29
N GLY A 316 22.45 -30.71 -14.95
CA GLY A 316 22.92 -31.94 -15.57
C GLY A 316 24.11 -32.57 -14.86
N ALA A 317 23.83 -33.74 -14.26
CA ALA A 317 24.76 -34.80 -13.83
C ALA A 317 25.54 -34.63 -12.50
N ASP A 318 25.35 -35.66 -11.67
CA ASP A 318 26.11 -36.11 -10.49
C ASP A 318 26.40 -35.13 -9.34
N LEU A 319 25.64 -35.33 -8.26
CA LEU A 319 25.95 -34.84 -6.92
C LEU A 319 26.94 -35.79 -6.23
N PRO A 320 28.17 -35.37 -5.93
CA PRO A 320 28.83 -35.79 -4.71
C PRO A 320 28.46 -34.79 -3.60
N ALA A 321 28.00 -35.33 -2.47
CA ALA A 321 27.80 -34.59 -1.24
C ALA A 321 29.12 -33.94 -0.79
N GLN A 322 29.29 -32.65 -1.05
CA GLN A 322 30.22 -31.81 -0.31
C GLN A 322 29.44 -30.77 0.50
N VAL A 323 29.38 -31.07 1.80
CA VAL A 323 28.91 -30.20 2.87
C VAL A 323 29.84 -28.99 2.98
N GLY A 324 29.25 -27.78 3.00
CA GLY A 324 29.81 -26.61 3.66
C GLY A 324 30.83 -25.81 2.88
N ASN A 325 30.35 -24.85 2.08
CA ASN A 325 31.14 -23.65 1.81
C ASN A 325 30.55 -22.54 2.71
N ASP A 326 31.24 -22.18 3.81
CA ASP A 326 30.75 -21.22 4.83
C ASP A 326 30.31 -19.86 4.23
N LYS A 327 30.79 -19.52 3.03
CA LYS A 327 30.41 -18.32 2.29
C LYS A 327 28.94 -18.31 1.84
N SER A 328 28.32 -19.47 1.55
CA SER A 328 26.90 -19.50 1.14
C SER A 328 25.94 -19.37 2.34
N ALA A 329 26.38 -19.75 3.54
CA ALA A 329 25.57 -19.74 4.75
C ALA A 329 25.14 -18.34 5.21
N LEU A 330 25.75 -17.27 4.66
CA LEU A 330 25.52 -15.88 5.08
C LEU A 330 25.14 -14.94 3.93
N MET A 331 24.81 -15.48 2.76
CA MET A 331 24.53 -14.69 1.55
C MET A 331 23.42 -13.65 1.74
N GLY A 332 22.40 -13.95 2.55
CA GLY A 332 21.33 -13.01 2.88
C GLY A 332 21.72 -11.85 3.78
N LEU A 333 22.94 -11.82 4.35
CA LEU A 333 23.51 -10.68 5.07
C LEU A 333 24.51 -9.92 4.21
N THR A 334 25.39 -10.65 3.51
CA THR A 334 26.50 -10.07 2.72
C THR A 334 26.04 -9.53 1.36
N HIS A 335 25.00 -10.12 0.79
CA HIS A 335 24.48 -9.82 -0.55
C HIS A 335 22.95 -9.65 -0.52
N ALA A 336 22.40 -9.07 0.56
CA ALA A 336 20.95 -8.94 0.74
C ALA A 336 20.25 -8.28 -0.47
N ALA A 337 20.85 -7.23 -1.03
CA ALA A 337 20.38 -6.58 -2.25
C ALA A 337 20.59 -7.47 -3.48
N GLY A 338 21.79 -8.04 -3.65
CA GLY A 338 22.13 -8.90 -4.79
C GLY A 338 21.24 -10.14 -4.91
N MET A 339 20.79 -10.73 -3.80
CA MET A 339 19.86 -11.86 -3.81
C MET A 339 18.50 -11.52 -4.42
N SER A 340 18.10 -10.24 -4.43
CA SER A 340 16.88 -9.80 -5.11
C SER A 340 16.99 -9.86 -6.64
N GLN A 341 18.20 -9.98 -7.17
CA GLN A 341 18.49 -10.03 -8.61
C GLN A 341 18.54 -11.46 -9.18
N LEU A 342 18.36 -12.49 -8.35
CA LEU A 342 18.30 -13.87 -8.81
C LEU A 342 17.02 -14.14 -9.61
N ASP A 343 17.15 -14.44 -10.90
CA ASP A 343 16.03 -14.78 -11.77
C ASP A 343 15.60 -16.25 -11.60
N LEU A 344 14.88 -16.52 -10.51
CA LEU A 344 14.45 -17.87 -10.14
C LEU A 344 13.32 -18.44 -11.04
N LEU A 345 12.68 -17.61 -11.87
CA LEU A 345 11.54 -17.99 -12.69
C LEU A 345 11.75 -17.71 -14.19
N ASN A 346 12.96 -17.32 -14.60
CA ASN A 346 13.30 -16.91 -15.97
C ASN A 346 12.40 -15.77 -16.50
N GLU A 347 12.15 -14.78 -15.65
CA GLU A 347 11.30 -13.61 -15.90
C GLU A 347 12.02 -12.44 -16.56
N ASP A 348 13.30 -12.59 -16.92
CA ASP A 348 14.09 -11.56 -17.63
C ASP A 348 13.42 -11.01 -18.90
N GLN A 349 12.60 -11.83 -19.57
CA GLN A 349 11.82 -11.40 -20.74
C GLN A 349 10.78 -10.32 -20.41
N GLN A 350 10.44 -10.12 -19.13
CA GLN A 350 9.47 -9.15 -18.65
C GLN A 350 10.11 -7.78 -18.30
N ARG A 351 11.42 -7.59 -18.48
CA ARG A 351 12.11 -6.32 -18.15
C ARG A 351 11.42 -5.08 -18.74
N GLY A 352 10.89 -5.17 -19.97
CA GLY A 352 10.17 -4.07 -20.62
C GLY A 352 8.86 -3.64 -19.93
N LEU A 353 8.34 -4.44 -18.99
CA LEU A 353 7.15 -4.09 -18.18
C LEU A 353 7.50 -3.27 -16.93
N PHE A 354 8.78 -2.93 -16.74
CA PHE A 354 9.32 -2.15 -15.63
C PHE A 354 10.14 -0.97 -16.19
N PRO A 355 9.48 0.08 -16.72
CA PRO A 355 10.17 1.15 -17.42
C PRO A 355 11.06 1.98 -16.48
N GLU A 356 12.39 1.88 -16.65
CA GLU A 356 13.37 2.57 -15.80
C GLU A 356 13.08 4.08 -15.68
N GLY A 357 13.26 4.61 -14.46
CA GLY A 357 13.02 6.02 -14.15
C GLY A 357 11.54 6.39 -13.94
N MET A 358 10.59 5.48 -14.21
CA MET A 358 9.19 5.68 -13.87
C MET A 358 8.88 5.16 -12.48
N LEU A 359 8.94 6.06 -11.50
CA LEU A 359 8.64 5.76 -10.10
C LEU A 359 7.27 6.31 -9.69
N ASP A 360 6.60 5.63 -8.77
CA ASP A 360 5.46 6.21 -8.04
C ASP A 360 5.96 7.20 -6.96
N GLY A 361 5.03 7.80 -6.24
CA GLY A 361 5.33 8.75 -5.16
C GLY A 361 6.05 8.14 -3.96
N ASP A 362 6.02 6.82 -3.80
CA ASP A 362 6.82 6.12 -2.80
C ASP A 362 8.24 5.80 -3.35
N GLY A 363 8.57 6.30 -4.55
CA GLY A 363 9.82 6.04 -5.24
C GLY A 363 9.95 4.59 -5.69
N GLN A 364 8.84 3.89 -5.95
CA GLN A 364 8.85 2.50 -6.42
C GLN A 364 8.61 2.40 -7.93
N GLN A 365 9.30 1.46 -8.56
CA GLN A 365 9.21 1.18 -9.99
C GLN A 365 7.77 0.88 -10.42
N LEU A 366 7.36 1.44 -11.56
CA LEU A 366 6.09 1.09 -12.21
C LEU A 366 6.10 -0.38 -12.65
N ASP A 367 5.02 -1.10 -12.34
CA ASP A 367 4.78 -2.48 -12.75
C ASP A 367 3.59 -2.53 -13.73
N LEU A 368 3.91 -2.68 -15.02
CA LEU A 368 2.92 -2.73 -16.12
C LEU A 368 2.39 -4.14 -16.39
N ARG A 369 2.72 -5.14 -15.57
CA ARG A 369 2.17 -6.50 -15.76
C ARG A 369 0.65 -6.45 -15.68
N THR A 370 -0.02 -7.09 -16.64
CA THR A 370 -1.49 -7.17 -16.68
C THR A 370 -2.06 -8.10 -15.59
N LYS A 371 -1.21 -8.97 -15.03
CA LYS A 371 -1.53 -9.88 -13.92
C LYS A 371 -0.33 -10.02 -13.00
N ASN A 372 -0.58 -9.95 -11.70
CA ASN A 372 0.40 -10.17 -10.64
C ASN A 372 -0.16 -11.17 -9.61
N SER A 373 0.64 -11.50 -8.60
CA SER A 373 0.33 -12.49 -7.57
C SER A 373 -0.94 -12.21 -6.78
N TRP A 374 -1.32 -10.94 -6.64
CA TRP A 374 -2.57 -10.53 -6.00
C TRP A 374 -3.80 -11.10 -6.70
N ARG A 375 -3.70 -11.34 -8.02
CA ARG A 375 -4.78 -11.87 -8.85
C ARG A 375 -4.62 -13.34 -9.26
N MET A 376 -3.59 -14.04 -8.77
CA MET A 376 -3.39 -15.45 -9.07
C MET A 376 -4.33 -16.34 -8.27
N GLU A 377 -4.91 -17.35 -8.93
CA GLU A 377 -5.61 -18.47 -8.30
C GLU A 377 -4.62 -19.55 -7.85
N LEU A 378 -5.09 -20.55 -7.10
CA LEU A 378 -4.23 -21.57 -6.49
C LEU A 378 -3.30 -22.27 -7.47
N SER A 379 -3.80 -22.69 -8.63
CA SER A 379 -3.03 -23.41 -9.66
C SER A 379 -2.04 -22.52 -10.41
N GLU A 380 -2.08 -21.21 -10.20
CA GLU A 380 -1.26 -20.23 -10.92
C GLU A 380 -0.07 -19.75 -10.09
N VAL A 381 -0.07 -19.99 -8.77
CA VAL A 381 1.00 -19.55 -7.87
C VAL A 381 2.26 -20.39 -8.10
N PRO A 382 3.39 -19.80 -8.50
CA PRO A 382 4.65 -20.54 -8.63
C PRO A 382 5.12 -21.08 -7.28
N THR A 383 5.72 -22.27 -7.27
CA THR A 383 6.30 -22.86 -6.05
C THR A 383 7.34 -21.96 -5.40
N VAL A 384 8.16 -21.28 -6.21
CA VAL A 384 9.14 -20.30 -5.72
C VAL A 384 8.46 -19.20 -4.92
N GLU A 385 7.40 -18.60 -5.48
CA GLU A 385 6.68 -17.53 -4.81
C GLU A 385 5.98 -18.00 -3.52
N LEU A 386 5.36 -19.18 -3.54
CA LEU A 386 4.77 -19.78 -2.34
C LEU A 386 5.81 -19.85 -1.21
N ILE A 387 7.00 -20.36 -1.52
CA ILE A 387 8.09 -20.53 -0.55
C ILE A 387 8.59 -19.16 -0.07
N GLU A 388 8.86 -18.22 -0.97
CA GLU A 388 9.32 -16.87 -0.61
C GLU A 388 8.33 -16.14 0.32
N VAL A 389 7.03 -16.19 -0.01
CA VAL A 389 5.99 -15.56 0.82
C VAL A 389 5.94 -16.17 2.21
N HIS A 390 6.07 -17.49 2.34
CA HIS A 390 6.14 -18.14 3.66
C HIS A 390 7.42 -17.83 4.42
N LEU A 391 8.57 -17.76 3.72
CA LEU A 391 9.86 -17.41 4.31
C LEU A 391 9.80 -16.01 4.92
N VAL A 392 9.36 -15.02 4.15
CA VAL A 392 9.29 -13.62 4.56
C VAL A 392 8.19 -13.39 5.60
N ASN A 393 6.97 -13.84 5.33
CA ASN A 393 5.79 -13.43 6.12
C ASN A 393 5.59 -14.27 7.39
N THR A 394 6.20 -15.45 7.51
CA THR A 394 5.92 -16.37 8.63
C THR A 394 7.19 -16.96 9.23
N ILE A 395 8.08 -17.54 8.43
CA ILE A 395 9.25 -18.27 8.96
C ILE A 395 10.26 -17.31 9.57
N ALA A 396 10.59 -16.19 8.91
CA ALA A 396 11.48 -15.20 9.46
C ALA A 396 10.93 -14.58 10.78
N PRO A 397 9.66 -14.15 10.86
CA PRO A 397 9.04 -13.77 12.13
C PRO A 397 9.13 -14.85 13.20
N PHE A 398 8.87 -16.11 12.86
CA PHE A 398 8.97 -17.24 13.79
C PHE A 398 10.38 -17.40 14.35
N VAL A 399 11.40 -17.40 13.48
CA VAL A 399 12.81 -17.53 13.86
C VAL A 399 13.23 -16.38 14.76
N LEU A 400 12.94 -15.14 14.36
CA LEU A 400 13.30 -13.95 15.15
C LEU A 400 12.60 -13.95 16.51
N ASN A 401 11.30 -14.26 16.57
CA ASN A 401 10.57 -14.38 17.84
C ASN A 401 11.21 -15.42 18.75
N ALA A 402 11.51 -16.62 18.22
CA ALA A 402 12.09 -17.71 18.99
C ALA A 402 13.51 -17.39 19.50
N ARG A 403 14.33 -16.73 18.69
CA ARG A 403 15.74 -16.44 19.03
C ARG A 403 15.94 -15.18 19.85
N LEU A 404 15.03 -14.21 19.78
CA LEU A 404 15.15 -12.93 20.48
C LEU A 404 14.33 -12.87 21.78
N LYS A 405 13.48 -13.85 22.07
CA LYS A 405 12.66 -13.90 23.30
C LYS A 405 13.50 -13.66 24.56
N ASP A 406 14.63 -14.34 24.70
CA ASP A 406 15.48 -14.23 25.89
C ASP A 406 16.08 -12.82 26.03
N LEU A 407 16.51 -12.19 24.93
CA LEU A 407 16.99 -10.81 24.94
C LEU A 407 15.89 -9.84 25.38
N MET A 408 14.67 -10.04 24.90
CA MET A 408 13.53 -9.22 25.30
C MET A 408 13.20 -9.39 26.79
N ALA A 409 13.21 -10.63 27.28
CA ALA A 409 12.92 -10.94 28.68
C ALA A 409 13.95 -10.36 29.67
N ARG A 410 15.21 -10.14 29.25
CA ARG A 410 16.27 -9.57 30.10
C ARG A 410 15.95 -8.19 30.65
N ALA A 411 15.11 -7.41 29.95
CA ALA A 411 14.77 -6.06 30.38
C ALA A 411 14.01 -6.05 31.73
N GLY A 412 13.21 -7.08 32.02
CA GLY A 412 12.50 -7.23 33.30
C GLY A 412 11.38 -6.21 33.58
N THR A 413 11.16 -5.23 32.69
CA THR A 413 10.16 -4.16 32.85
C THR A 413 8.73 -4.59 32.51
N ARG A 414 8.56 -5.74 31.84
CA ARG A 414 7.25 -6.31 31.46
C ARG A 414 6.39 -5.37 30.63
N ASP A 415 7.02 -4.58 29.77
CA ASP A 415 6.38 -3.62 28.85
C ASP A 415 6.88 -3.85 27.41
N GLN A 416 7.42 -5.04 27.14
CA GLN A 416 7.92 -5.46 25.82
C GLN A 416 6.76 -5.79 24.87
N HIS A 417 6.94 -5.58 23.57
CA HIS A 417 5.93 -5.86 22.55
C HIS A 417 6.49 -6.63 21.35
N VAL A 418 5.70 -7.58 20.87
CA VAL A 418 5.88 -8.17 19.53
C VAL A 418 4.65 -7.81 18.71
N VAL A 419 4.84 -7.12 17.59
CA VAL A 419 3.79 -6.75 16.65
C VAL A 419 4.00 -7.51 15.36
N ASN A 420 3.10 -8.45 15.09
CA ASN A 420 3.03 -9.19 13.84
C ASN A 420 2.12 -8.44 12.87
N VAL A 421 2.68 -7.77 11.85
CA VAL A 421 1.88 -7.01 10.88
C VAL A 421 1.13 -7.97 9.96
N SER A 422 -0.17 -8.05 10.18
CA SER A 422 -1.07 -8.97 9.51
C SER A 422 -2.14 -8.18 8.74
N ALA A 423 -3.15 -8.89 8.23
CA ALA A 423 -4.24 -8.28 7.50
C ALA A 423 -5.50 -9.16 7.53
N MET A 424 -6.61 -8.63 7.01
CA MET A 424 -7.87 -9.36 6.83
C MET A 424 -7.72 -10.66 6.01
N GLU A 425 -6.71 -10.77 5.16
CA GLU A 425 -6.31 -11.95 4.38
C GLU A 425 -6.07 -13.17 5.29
N GLY A 426 -5.53 -12.93 6.49
CA GLY A 426 -5.28 -13.95 7.50
C GLY A 426 -6.50 -14.37 8.33
N GLN A 427 -7.67 -13.75 8.10
CA GLN A 427 -8.90 -14.12 8.80
C GLN A 427 -9.60 -15.33 8.18
N PHE A 428 -10.10 -16.21 9.06
CA PHE A 428 -10.83 -17.41 8.66
C PHE A 428 -12.31 -17.14 8.41
N TYR A 429 -13.01 -16.46 9.33
CA TYR A 429 -14.47 -16.37 9.33
C TYR A 429 -15.01 -15.12 8.63
N ARG A 430 -14.50 -14.79 7.44
CA ARG A 430 -15.06 -13.73 6.59
C ARG A 430 -16.21 -14.25 5.73
N THR A 431 -17.29 -13.47 5.66
CA THR A 431 -18.45 -13.78 4.81
C THR A 431 -18.08 -13.86 3.33
N PHE A 432 -17.18 -12.99 2.87
CA PHE A 432 -16.69 -12.98 1.50
C PHE A 432 -15.16 -13.08 1.53
N LYS A 433 -14.65 -14.20 1.00
CA LYS A 433 -13.22 -14.44 0.76
C LYS A 433 -13.02 -14.67 -0.73
N THR A 434 -11.99 -14.05 -1.28
CA THR A 434 -11.59 -14.21 -2.68
C THR A 434 -10.96 -15.58 -2.92
N THR A 435 -10.99 -16.04 -4.17
CA THR A 435 -10.27 -17.26 -4.64
C THR A 435 -8.80 -16.99 -4.99
N ARG A 436 -8.38 -15.71 -4.92
CA ARG A 436 -7.06 -15.24 -5.36
C ARG A 436 -6.07 -15.12 -4.19
N HIS A 437 -4.78 -15.00 -4.53
CA HIS A 437 -3.64 -14.89 -3.60
C HIS A 437 -3.69 -15.87 -2.40
N PRO A 438 -3.97 -17.16 -2.62
CA PRO A 438 -4.15 -18.11 -1.52
C PRO A 438 -2.89 -18.27 -0.66
N HIS A 439 -1.70 -18.15 -1.26
CA HIS A 439 -0.41 -18.24 -0.56
C HIS A 439 -0.21 -17.08 0.44
N THR A 440 -0.59 -15.85 0.09
CA THR A 440 -0.60 -14.70 1.01
C THR A 440 -1.62 -14.89 2.13
N ASN A 441 -2.83 -15.35 1.80
CA ASN A 441 -3.87 -15.68 2.78
C ASN A 441 -3.38 -16.72 3.80
N MET A 442 -2.75 -17.79 3.30
CA MET A 442 -2.15 -18.85 4.13
C MET A 442 -1.07 -18.30 5.05
N ALA A 443 -0.11 -17.53 4.53
CA ALA A 443 0.98 -16.98 5.33
C ALA A 443 0.49 -16.01 6.42
N LYS A 444 -0.48 -15.13 6.10
CA LYS A 444 -1.10 -14.23 7.10
C LYS A 444 -1.90 -14.99 8.15
N ALA A 445 -2.59 -16.07 7.76
CA ALA A 445 -3.27 -16.96 8.69
C ALA A 445 -2.29 -17.70 9.61
N SER A 446 -1.16 -18.18 9.09
CA SER A 446 -0.09 -18.80 9.88
C SER A 446 0.52 -17.81 10.87
N LEU A 447 0.76 -16.56 10.45
CA LEU A 447 1.25 -15.48 11.32
C LEU A 447 0.25 -15.16 12.46
N ASN A 448 -1.04 -15.07 12.14
CA ASN A 448 -2.11 -14.91 13.14
C ASN A 448 -2.16 -16.10 14.12
N MET A 449 -2.03 -17.33 13.61
CA MET A 449 -2.02 -18.52 14.46
C MET A 449 -0.80 -18.58 15.38
N MET A 450 0.37 -18.10 14.92
CA MET A 450 1.54 -17.94 15.77
C MET A 450 1.25 -16.99 16.93
N THR A 451 0.69 -15.79 16.68
CA THR A 451 0.28 -14.87 17.75
C THR A 451 -0.67 -15.54 18.72
N ARG A 452 -1.75 -16.16 18.20
CA ARG A 452 -2.80 -16.77 19.02
C ARG A 452 -2.26 -17.93 19.89
N THR A 453 -1.26 -18.66 19.41
CA THR A 453 -0.65 -19.80 20.11
C THR A 453 0.39 -19.33 21.13
N SER A 454 1.29 -18.44 20.74
CA SER A 454 2.50 -18.11 21.50
C SER A 454 2.34 -16.94 22.47
N ALA A 455 1.31 -16.09 22.32
CA ALA A 455 1.19 -14.88 23.14
C ALA A 455 1.08 -15.17 24.65
N ALA A 456 0.40 -16.26 25.06
CA ALA A 456 0.29 -16.63 26.46
C ALA A 456 1.64 -17.00 27.10
N ASP A 457 2.51 -17.68 26.34
CA ASP A 457 3.87 -18.01 26.76
C ASP A 457 4.77 -16.76 26.81
N PHE A 458 4.70 -15.90 25.80
CA PHE A 458 5.47 -14.64 25.77
C PHE A 458 5.06 -13.69 26.91
N TYR A 459 3.78 -13.63 27.26
CA TYR A 459 3.27 -12.80 28.35
C TYR A 459 3.83 -13.20 29.72
N GLN A 460 4.16 -14.49 29.95
CA GLN A 460 4.83 -14.91 31.18
C GLN A 460 6.17 -14.20 31.36
N SER A 461 6.87 -13.95 30.25
CA SER A 461 8.14 -13.21 30.20
C SER A 461 7.96 -11.68 30.13
N GLY A 462 6.73 -11.17 30.22
CA GLY A 462 6.44 -9.73 30.14
C GLY A 462 6.35 -9.18 28.72
N ILE A 463 6.20 -10.05 27.72
CA ILE A 463 6.19 -9.67 26.30
C ILE A 463 4.76 -9.78 25.73
N HIS A 464 4.27 -8.67 25.19
CA HIS A 464 2.92 -8.50 24.68
C HIS A 464 2.89 -8.74 23.17
N MET A 465 2.56 -9.96 22.77
CA MET A 465 2.51 -10.33 21.35
C MET A 465 1.10 -10.13 20.78
N ASN A 466 0.98 -9.35 19.70
CA ASN A 466 -0.28 -9.10 18.98
C ASN A 466 -0.10 -9.20 17.46
N SER A 467 -1.19 -9.51 16.75
CA SER A 467 -1.29 -9.34 15.30
C SER A 467 -2.05 -8.05 15.01
N VAL A 468 -1.61 -7.26 14.03
CA VAL A 468 -2.23 -5.96 13.73
C VAL A 468 -2.53 -5.83 12.24
N ASP A 469 -3.77 -5.52 11.91
CA ASP A 469 -4.23 -5.13 10.57
C ASP A 469 -3.95 -3.64 10.32
N THR A 470 -3.24 -3.34 9.25
CA THR A 470 -2.90 -1.97 8.85
C THR A 470 -4.06 -1.22 8.20
N GLY A 471 -5.17 -1.91 7.92
CA GLY A 471 -6.19 -1.44 7.00
C GLY A 471 -5.68 -1.36 5.56
N TRP A 472 -6.52 -0.79 4.69
CA TRP A 472 -6.27 -0.74 3.26
C TRP A 472 -5.50 0.52 2.88
N VAL A 473 -4.18 0.35 2.76
CA VAL A 473 -3.21 1.42 2.47
C VAL A 473 -2.85 1.50 0.98
N THR A 474 -2.67 0.34 0.32
CA THR A 474 -2.23 0.24 -1.08
C THR A 474 -3.22 -0.60 -1.90
N ASP A 475 -3.43 -0.27 -3.18
CA ASP A 475 -4.11 -1.17 -4.11
C ASP A 475 -3.07 -2.07 -4.81
N GLU A 476 -3.13 -3.37 -4.52
CA GLU A 476 -2.20 -4.37 -5.06
C GLU A 476 -2.65 -4.93 -6.42
N ASP A 477 -3.80 -4.47 -6.92
CA ASP A 477 -4.25 -4.79 -8.26
C ASP A 477 -3.23 -4.33 -9.33
N PRO A 478 -3.09 -5.07 -10.45
CA PRO A 478 -2.31 -4.62 -11.60
C PRO A 478 -2.62 -3.17 -12.01
N PHE A 479 -1.61 -2.44 -12.47
CA PHE A 479 -1.69 -1.00 -12.72
C PHE A 479 -2.94 -0.59 -13.51
N GLU A 480 -3.14 -1.17 -14.70
CA GLU A 480 -4.32 -0.89 -15.53
C GLU A 480 -5.64 -1.17 -14.81
N ALA A 481 -5.70 -2.25 -14.03
CA ALA A 481 -6.89 -2.63 -13.30
C ALA A 481 -7.19 -1.65 -12.14
N ALA A 482 -6.15 -1.15 -11.47
CA ALA A 482 -6.27 -0.11 -10.46
C ALA A 482 -6.78 1.21 -11.06
N VAL A 483 -6.25 1.65 -12.21
CA VAL A 483 -6.72 2.85 -12.93
C VAL A 483 -8.21 2.72 -13.30
N LYS A 484 -8.61 1.58 -13.88
CA LYS A 484 -10.01 1.32 -14.24
C LYS A 484 -10.92 1.34 -13.01
N LYS A 485 -10.50 0.66 -11.93
CA LYS A 485 -11.26 0.59 -10.67
C LYS A 485 -11.46 1.97 -10.04
N GLU A 486 -10.44 2.83 -10.07
CA GLU A 486 -10.57 4.21 -9.62
C GLU A 486 -11.63 4.97 -10.44
N GLN A 487 -11.54 4.93 -11.76
CA GLN A 487 -12.45 5.68 -12.64
C GLN A 487 -13.89 5.15 -12.58
N ASP A 488 -14.05 3.84 -12.66
CA ASP A 488 -15.36 3.20 -12.74
C ASP A 488 -16.06 3.17 -11.39
N GLN A 489 -15.32 2.92 -10.31
CA GLN A 489 -15.86 2.65 -8.97
C GLN A 489 -15.57 3.77 -7.95
N ARG A 490 -14.87 4.84 -8.34
CA ARG A 490 -14.43 5.93 -7.45
C ARG A 490 -13.54 5.45 -6.30
N PHE A 491 -12.89 4.32 -6.49
CA PHE A 491 -12.11 3.66 -5.46
C PHE A 491 -10.72 4.27 -5.32
N ALA A 492 -10.36 4.62 -4.09
CA ALA A 492 -9.00 4.85 -3.66
C ALA A 492 -8.81 4.10 -2.33
N PRO A 493 -7.60 3.64 -1.99
CA PRO A 493 -7.34 3.15 -0.64
C PRO A 493 -7.81 4.20 0.39
N PRO A 494 -8.50 3.82 1.47
CA PRO A 494 -9.03 4.74 2.47
C PRO A 494 -7.96 5.34 3.41
N LEU A 495 -6.79 4.71 3.49
CA LEU A 495 -5.71 5.02 4.44
C LEU A 495 -4.38 5.16 3.71
N ASP A 496 -3.38 5.78 4.32
CA ASP A 496 -2.01 5.90 3.79
C ASP A 496 -0.97 5.15 4.66
N CYS A 497 0.32 5.26 4.31
CA CYS A 497 1.39 4.57 5.02
C CYS A 497 1.56 5.05 6.48
N ILE A 498 1.27 6.33 6.76
CA ILE A 498 1.32 6.91 8.10
C ILE A 498 0.18 6.32 8.94
N ASP A 499 -1.02 6.22 8.38
CA ASP A 499 -2.16 5.55 9.01
C ASP A 499 -1.85 4.07 9.33
N GLY A 500 -1.17 3.37 8.41
CA GLY A 500 -0.73 1.99 8.59
C GLY A 500 0.31 1.85 9.70
N ALA A 501 1.29 2.76 9.74
CA ALA A 501 2.32 2.82 10.77
C ALA A 501 1.72 3.10 12.16
N ALA A 502 0.83 4.09 12.25
CA ALA A 502 0.13 4.44 13.47
C ALA A 502 -0.57 3.22 14.07
N ARG A 503 -1.22 2.37 13.25
CA ARG A 503 -1.88 1.15 13.73
C ARG A 503 -0.91 0.13 14.32
N ILE A 504 0.23 -0.10 13.68
CA ILE A 504 1.17 -1.14 14.13
C ILE A 504 2.00 -0.67 15.34
N VAL A 505 2.19 0.64 15.52
CA VAL A 505 2.87 1.21 16.69
C VAL A 505 1.88 1.46 17.86
N ASP A 506 0.59 1.62 17.58
CA ASP A 506 -0.46 1.90 18.58
C ASP A 506 -0.42 1.01 19.84
N PRO A 507 -0.26 -0.33 19.78
CA PRO A 507 -0.24 -1.17 20.98
C PRO A 507 0.91 -0.81 21.94
N ILE A 508 2.03 -0.33 21.39
CA ILE A 508 3.19 0.14 22.16
C ILE A 508 2.83 1.49 22.79
N PHE A 509 2.42 2.47 21.97
CA PHE A 509 2.11 3.82 22.47
C PHE A 509 0.95 3.85 23.46
N VAL A 510 -0.14 3.12 23.22
CA VAL A 510 -1.25 2.99 24.18
C VAL A 510 -0.76 2.35 25.47
N GLY A 511 0.08 1.32 25.36
CA GLY A 511 0.71 0.68 26.51
C GLY A 511 1.46 1.67 27.40
N PHE A 512 2.35 2.48 26.83
CA PHE A 512 3.14 3.46 27.57
C PHE A 512 2.31 4.66 28.07
N ASN A 513 1.31 5.10 27.30
CA ASN A 513 0.47 6.23 27.69
C ASN A 513 -0.58 5.88 28.76
N THR A 514 -1.00 4.61 28.85
CA THR A 514 -2.10 4.18 29.73
C THR A 514 -1.69 3.20 30.82
N GLY A 515 -0.51 2.58 30.70
CA GLY A 515 -0.09 1.44 31.53
C GLY A 515 -0.79 0.12 31.19
N VAL A 516 -1.67 0.09 30.19
CA VAL A 516 -2.41 -1.10 29.77
C VAL A 516 -1.84 -1.65 28.47
N HIS A 517 -1.11 -2.76 28.57
CA HIS A 517 -0.51 -3.44 27.44
C HIS A 517 -1.39 -4.64 27.00
N CYS A 518 -2.08 -4.51 25.87
CA CYS A 518 -2.87 -5.62 25.32
C CYS A 518 -1.97 -6.73 24.78
N TRP A 519 -2.40 -7.99 24.86
CA TRP A 519 -1.69 -9.14 24.30
C TRP A 519 -2.66 -10.21 23.80
N GLY A 520 -2.17 -11.05 22.88
CA GLY A 520 -2.94 -12.16 22.34
C GLY A 520 -4.15 -11.75 21.51
N GLN A 521 -4.13 -10.54 20.93
CA GLN A 521 -5.23 -10.02 20.11
C GLN A 521 -4.86 -9.99 18.62
N PHE A 522 -5.89 -10.07 17.78
CA PHE A 522 -5.87 -9.54 16.43
C PHE A 522 -6.49 -8.15 16.47
N LEU A 523 -5.69 -7.10 16.24
CA LEU A 523 -6.12 -5.71 16.32
C LEU A 523 -6.46 -5.19 14.93
N LYS A 524 -7.60 -4.54 14.80
CA LYS A 524 -8.06 -3.85 13.60
C LYS A 524 -8.74 -2.55 14.01
N ASP A 525 -8.43 -1.47 13.28
CA ASP A 525 -8.99 -0.14 13.56
C ASP A 525 -8.80 0.28 15.03
N TYR A 526 -7.60 0.05 15.58
CA TYR A 526 -7.21 0.35 16.97
C TYR A 526 -7.95 -0.42 18.07
N GLY A 527 -8.63 -1.53 17.74
CA GLY A 527 -9.32 -2.36 18.71
C GLY A 527 -9.28 -3.86 18.40
N PRO A 528 -9.65 -4.73 19.36
CA PRO A 528 -9.73 -6.18 19.14
C PRO A 528 -10.75 -6.55 18.07
N ALA A 529 -10.37 -7.48 17.20
CA ALA A 529 -11.19 -8.03 16.14
C ALA A 529 -11.14 -9.57 16.14
N ARG A 530 -12.06 -10.18 15.38
CA ARG A 530 -12.11 -11.65 15.25
C ARG A 530 -10.89 -12.15 14.48
N TRP A 531 -10.42 -13.33 14.87
CA TRP A 531 -9.36 -14.08 14.20
C TRP A 531 -9.74 -14.56 12.80
#